data_AF-A0AAE1QKY7-F1
#
_entry.id   AF-A0AAE1QKY7-F1
#
_cell.length_a   1.000
_cell.length_b   1.000
_cell.length_c   1.000
_cell.angle_alpha   90.00
_cell.angle_beta   90.00
_cell.angle_gamma   90.00
#
_symmetry.space_group_name_H-M   'P 1'
#
loop_
_entity.id
_entity.type
_entity.pdbx_description
1 polymer ?
#
loop_
_entity_poly.entity_id
_entity_poly.type
_entity_poly.pdbx_seq_one_letter_code
_entity_poly.pdbx_strand_id
1 'polypeptide(L)'
;MSDISGIIQCVNFAAVQHKDQRRKDPEKTPYINHPIGVAQLLIEAGVSDCDVIKAALLHDTIEDTNTTQQQLIDTFGPRVAGIVAEVV
;
A
#
# COMPACT_ATOMS: atom_id res chain seq x y z
N MET A 1 -11.13 13.84 2.78
CA MET A 1 -11.88 12.55 2.81
C MET A 1 -11.75 11.98 4.21
N SER A 2 -12.77 11.31 4.75
CA SER A 2 -12.61 10.62 6.04
C SER A 2 -11.48 9.59 5.95
N ASP A 3 -10.80 9.32 7.06
CA ASP A 3 -9.63 8.43 7.09
C ASP A 3 -9.92 7.05 6.48
N ILE A 4 -11.13 6.53 6.72
CA ILE A 4 -11.61 5.26 6.15
C ILE A 4 -11.67 5.31 4.62
N SER A 5 -12.20 6.39 4.03
CA SER A 5 -12.28 6.51 2.57
C SER A 5 -10.89 6.53 1.93
N GLY A 6 -9.92 7.17 2.56
CA GLY A 6 -8.53 7.20 2.09
C GLY A 6 -7.87 5.83 2.15
N ILE A 7 -8.11 5.07 3.23
CA ILE A 7 -7.61 3.70 3.38
C ILE A 7 -8.20 2.79 2.29
N ILE A 8 -9.52 2.81 2.10
CA ILE A 8 -10.18 1.98 1.07
C ILE A 8 -9.67 2.32 -0.34
N GLN A 9 -9.41 3.60 -0.62
CA GLN A 9 -8.81 4.01 -1.89
C GLN A 9 -7.40 3.42 -2.08
N CYS A 10 -6.57 3.38 -1.02
CA CYS A 10 -5.24 2.77 -1.08
C CYS A 10 -5.31 1.26 -1.30
N VAL A 11 -6.21 0.56 -0.61
CA VAL A 11 -6.43 -0.89 -0.82
C VAL A 11 -6.82 -1.17 -2.27
N ASN A 12 -7.78 -0.41 -2.82
CA ASN A 12 -8.20 -0.59 -4.20
C ASN A 12 -7.07 -0.29 -5.20
N PHE A 13 -6.30 0.78 -4.97
CA PHE A 13 -5.17 1.12 -5.81
C PHE A 13 -4.11 0.01 -5.81
N ALA A 14 -3.67 -0.43 -4.63
CA ALA A 14 -2.70 -1.51 -4.51
C ALA A 14 -3.22 -2.81 -5.16
N ALA A 15 -4.51 -3.13 -5.00
CA ALA A 15 -5.11 -4.30 -5.62
C ALA A 15 -5.06 -4.23 -7.16
N VAL A 16 -5.30 -3.06 -7.75
CA VAL A 16 -5.23 -2.85 -9.20
C VAL A 16 -3.79 -2.96 -9.70
N GLN A 17 -2.83 -2.35 -9.00
CA GLN A 17 -1.42 -2.37 -9.39
C GLN A 17 -0.81 -3.77 -9.29
N HIS A 18 -1.17 -4.54 -8.26
CA HIS A 18 -0.69 -5.90 -8.01
C HIS A 18 -1.61 -7.00 -8.57
N LYS A 19 -2.59 -6.67 -9.43
CA LYS A 19 -3.65 -7.61 -9.88
C LYS A 19 -3.12 -8.91 -10.50
N ASP A 20 -1.99 -8.82 -11.20
CA ASP A 20 -1.36 -9.95 -11.90
C ASP A 20 -0.19 -10.55 -11.10
N GLN A 21 0.21 -9.91 -9.99
CA GLN A 21 1.30 -10.37 -9.14
C GLN A 21 0.81 -11.46 -8.18
N ARG A 22 1.66 -12.44 -7.92
CA ARG A 22 1.44 -13.54 -6.97
C ARG A 22 2.63 -13.67 -6.04
N ARG A 23 2.37 -14.13 -4.82
CA ARG A 23 3.40 -14.50 -3.87
C ARG A 23 4.14 -15.77 -4.32
N LYS A 24 5.32 -15.99 -3.72
CA LYS A 24 6.25 -17.08 -4.07
C LYS A 24 5.90 -18.42 -3.38
N ASP A 25 4.83 -18.45 -2.60
CA ASP A 25 4.29 -19.66 -1.97
C ASP A 25 3.71 -20.65 -3.00
N PRO A 26 3.57 -21.93 -2.64
CA PRO A 26 3.06 -22.96 -3.54
C PRO A 26 1.65 -22.68 -4.09
N GLU A 27 0.80 -22.02 -3.29
CA GLU A 27 -0.59 -21.73 -3.67
C GLU A 27 -0.71 -20.52 -4.61
N LYS A 28 0.40 -19.80 -4.86
CA LYS A 28 0.41 -18.56 -5.63
C LYS A 28 -0.65 -17.60 -5.10
N THR A 29 -0.59 -17.31 -3.81
CA THR A 29 -1.51 -16.38 -3.17
C THR A 29 -1.48 -15.01 -3.87
N PRO A 30 -2.62 -14.33 -4.11
CA PRO A 30 -2.65 -12.97 -4.66
C PRO A 30 -1.75 -12.02 -3.87
N TYR A 31 -0.92 -11.23 -4.56
CA TYR A 31 0.09 -10.41 -3.88
C TYR A 31 -0.52 -9.34 -2.97
N ILE A 32 -1.71 -8.82 -3.30
CA ILE A 32 -2.45 -7.85 -2.48
C ILE A 32 -2.65 -8.29 -1.01
N ASN A 33 -2.65 -9.59 -0.74
CA ASN A 33 -2.74 -10.11 0.63
C ASN A 33 -1.53 -9.70 1.49
N HIS A 34 -0.35 -9.52 0.87
CA HIS A 34 0.86 -9.09 1.57
C HIS A 34 0.75 -7.64 2.07
N PRO A 35 0.52 -6.60 1.24
CA PRO A 35 0.35 -5.24 1.75
C PRO A 35 -0.79 -5.10 2.77
N ILE A 36 -1.91 -5.82 2.58
CA ILE A 36 -3.01 -5.84 3.57
C ILE A 36 -2.52 -6.43 4.91
N GLY A 37 -1.79 -7.54 4.87
CA GLY A 37 -1.24 -8.17 6.07
C GLY A 37 -0.24 -7.26 6.81
N VAL A 38 0.62 -6.54 6.08
CA VAL A 38 1.54 -5.57 6.69
C VAL A 38 0.77 -4.44 7.38
N ALA A 39 -0.24 -3.87 6.72
CA ALA A 39 -1.08 -2.83 7.31
C ALA A 39 -1.83 -3.33 8.56
N GLN A 40 -2.34 -4.57 8.53
CA GLN A 40 -2.98 -5.21 9.69
C GLN A 40 -2.00 -5.33 10.86
N LEU A 41 -0.78 -5.81 10.63
CA LEU A 41 0.24 -5.96 11.69
C LEU A 41 0.59 -4.62 12.35
N LEU A 42 0.67 -3.53 11.58
CA LEU A 42 0.92 -2.19 12.14
C LEU A 42 -0.22 -1.75 13.05
N ILE A 43 -1.47 -1.95 12.64
CA ILE A 43 -2.64 -1.62 13.45
C ILE A 43 -2.64 -2.45 14.74
N GLU A 44 -2.36 -3.76 14.65
CA GLU A 44 -2.25 -4.65 15.81
C GLU A 44 -1.10 -4.23 16.75
N ALA A 45 -0.03 -3.66 16.22
CA ALA A 45 1.07 -3.07 16.99
C ALA A 45 0.74 -1.68 17.60
N GLY A 46 -0.47 -1.17 17.39
CA GLY A 46 -0.94 0.11 17.95
C GLY A 46 -0.64 1.33 17.10
N VAL A 47 -0.24 1.17 15.83
CA VAL A 47 -0.05 2.30 14.91
C VAL A 47 -1.40 2.89 14.52
N SER A 48 -1.63 4.15 14.88
CA SER A 48 -2.86 4.89 14.57
C SER A 48 -2.68 5.98 13.52
N ASP A 49 -1.46 6.21 13.04
CA ASP A 49 -1.17 7.20 11.99
C ASP A 49 -1.70 6.70 10.64
N CYS A 50 -2.74 7.35 10.15
CA CYS A 50 -3.41 6.93 8.93
C CYS A 50 -2.51 6.98 7.68
N ASP A 51 -1.54 7.89 7.59
CA ASP A 51 -0.67 7.93 6.42
C ASP A 51 0.39 6.83 6.47
N VAL A 52 0.82 6.43 7.66
CA VAL A 52 1.69 5.25 7.82
C VAL A 52 0.96 3.99 7.39
N ILE A 53 -0.32 3.84 7.77
CA ILE A 53 -1.14 2.71 7.32
C ILE A 53 -1.39 2.75 5.81
N LYS A 54 -1.67 3.92 5.22
CA LYS A 54 -1.78 4.06 3.75
C LYS A 54 -0.47 3.72 3.06
N ALA A 55 0.67 4.16 3.58
CA ALA A 55 1.98 3.86 3.00
C ALA A 55 2.29 2.36 3.07
N ALA A 56 1.94 1.69 4.18
CA ALA A 56 2.07 0.23 4.29
C ALA A 56 1.24 -0.52 3.24
N LEU A 57 0.05 -0.04 2.90
CA LEU A 57 -0.76 -0.62 1.81
C LEU A 57 -0.15 -0.41 0.42
N LEU A 58 0.73 0.60 0.26
CA LEU A 58 1.29 1.03 -1.01
C LEU A 58 2.79 0.72 -1.17
N HIS A 59 3.46 0.18 -0.14
CA HIS A 59 4.92 0.15 -0.05
C HIS A 59 5.60 -0.48 -1.28
N ASP A 60 5.11 -1.64 -1.73
CA ASP A 60 5.67 -2.34 -2.89
C ASP A 60 5.22 -1.78 -4.25
N THR A 61 4.33 -0.77 -4.29
CA THR A 61 3.74 -0.35 -5.57
C THR A 61 4.78 0.32 -6.49
N ILE A 62 5.74 1.07 -5.94
CA ILE A 62 6.82 1.66 -6.76
C ILE A 62 7.86 0.58 -7.13
N GLU A 63 8.20 -0.32 -6.21
CA GLU A 63 9.23 -1.34 -6.42
C GLU A 63 8.79 -2.40 -7.45
N ASP A 64 7.56 -2.91 -7.32
CA ASP A 64 7.10 -4.11 -8.03
C ASP A 64 6.14 -3.84 -9.20
N THR A 65 5.72 -2.57 -9.41
CA THR A 65 4.73 -2.22 -10.44
C THR A 65 5.14 -0.99 -11.24
N ASN A 66 4.30 -0.56 -12.18
CA ASN A 66 4.56 0.66 -12.97
C ASN A 66 4.14 1.96 -12.23
N THR A 67 3.95 1.90 -10.92
CA THR A 67 3.55 3.08 -10.13
C THR A 67 4.73 4.04 -10.00
N THR A 68 4.48 5.33 -10.19
CA THR A 68 5.50 6.35 -9.98
C THR A 68 5.28 7.10 -8.67
N GLN A 69 6.35 7.63 -8.07
CA GLN A 69 6.24 8.49 -6.90
C GLN A 69 5.33 9.70 -7.17
N GLN A 70 5.41 10.30 -8.37
CA GLN A 70 4.55 11.42 -8.75
C GLN A 70 3.07 11.04 -8.74
N GLN A 71 2.73 9.86 -9.25
CA GLN A 71 1.36 9.35 -9.20
C GLN A 71 0.85 9.22 -7.76
N LEU A 72 1.69 8.78 -6.83
CA LEU A 72 1.34 8.70 -5.41
C LEU A 72 1.18 10.09 -4.79
N ILE A 73 2.05 11.05 -5.12
CA ILE A 73 1.95 12.45 -4.66
C ILE A 73 0.60 13.04 -5.08
N ASP A 74 0.24 12.87 -6.36
CA ASP A 74 -0.98 13.45 -6.93
C ASP A 74 -2.25 12.80 -6.35
N THR A 75 -2.19 11.51 -6.00
CA THR A 75 -3.36 10.73 -5.55
C THR A 75 -3.54 10.72 -4.04
N PHE A 76 -2.45 10.56 -3.28
CA PHE A 76 -2.48 10.29 -1.83
C PHE A 76 -1.76 11.38 -1.00
N GLY A 77 -1.11 12.32 -1.68
CA GLY A 77 -0.40 13.43 -1.05
C GLY A 77 1.08 13.14 -0.78
N PRO A 78 1.88 14.20 -0.58
CA PRO A 78 3.33 14.10 -0.52
C PRO A 78 3.84 13.33 0.69
N ARG A 79 3.11 13.30 1.81
CA ARG A 79 3.52 12.57 3.01
C ARG A 79 3.48 11.06 2.80
N VAL A 80 2.36 10.53 2.29
CA VAL A 80 2.24 9.10 1.98
C VAL A 80 3.28 8.68 0.94
N ALA A 81 3.41 9.46 -0.14
CA ALA A 81 4.41 9.19 -1.18
C ALA A 81 5.86 9.26 -0.68
N GLY A 82 6.14 10.14 0.29
CA GLY A 82 7.44 10.24 0.95
C GLY A 82 7.76 8.98 1.75
N ILE A 83 6.83 8.52 2.59
CA ILE A 83 7.02 7.29 3.39
C ILE A 83 7.21 6.08 2.47
N VAL A 84 6.41 5.95 1.40
CA VAL A 84 6.58 4.86 0.42
C VAL A 84 7.97 4.91 -0.22
N ALA A 85 8.44 6.10 -0.61
CA ALA A 85 9.76 6.25 -1.22
C ALA A 85 10.95 5.92 -0.29
N GLU A 86 10.74 5.84 1.03
CA GLU A 86 11.77 5.41 1.99
C GLU A 86 11.89 3.89 2.10
N VAL A 87 10.92 3.13 1.58
CA VAL A 87 10.80 1.68 1.77
C VAL A 87 10.70 0.88 0.47
N VAL A 88 11.08 1.50 -0.66
CA VAL A 88 11.11 0.93 -2.02
C VAL A 88 12.51 0.51 -2.46
#